data_AF-A0A7W2J0J8-F1
#
_entry.id   AF-A0A7W2J0J8-F1
#
_cell.length_a   1.000
_cell.length_b   1.000
_cell.length_c   1.000
_cell.angle_alpha   90.00
_cell.angle_beta   90.00
_cell.angle_gamma   90.00
#
_symmetry.space_group_name_H-M   'P 1'
#
loop_
_entity.id
_entity.type
_entity.pdbx_description
1 polymer ?
#
loop_
_entity_poly.entity_id
_entity_poly.type
_entity_poly.pdbx_seq_one_letter_code
_entity_poly.pdbx_strand_id
1 'polypeptide(L)'
;MEIKELKYFVAVCKYKNISKTAKSLYISQQALSTSIKNLEKKLKTKLFRRTHTGVELTNDGMYLYQKVKLLLSEYDSICNDIYRFYASVS
;
A
#
# COMPACT_ATOMS: atom_id res chain seq x y z
N MET A 1 -1.99 4.67 -11.51
CA MET A 1 -1.67 4.30 -10.12
C MET A 1 -2.92 4.56 -9.31
N GLU A 2 -3.33 3.64 -8.45
CA GLU A 2 -4.58 3.74 -7.67
C GLU A 2 -4.31 3.62 -6.17
N ILE A 3 -5.19 4.24 -5.35
CA ILE A 3 -5.11 4.17 -3.87
C ILE A 3 -5.06 2.73 -3.37
N LYS A 4 -5.77 1.80 -4.01
CA LYS A 4 -5.75 0.37 -3.66
C LYS A 4 -4.35 -0.24 -3.80
N GLU A 5 -3.63 0.08 -4.88
CA GLU A 5 -2.25 -0.38 -5.10
C GLU A 5 -1.31 0.16 -4.01
N LEU A 6 -1.52 1.41 -3.60
CA LEU A 6 -0.76 2.05 -2.53
C LEU A 6 -1.05 1.45 -1.15
N LYS A 7 -2.32 1.15 -0.84
CA LYS A 7 -2.73 0.45 0.39
C LYS A 7 -2.09 -0.94 0.47
N TYR A 8 -2.07 -1.68 -0.66
CA TYR A 8 -1.41 -2.98 -0.76
C TYR A 8 0.09 -2.87 -0.58
N PHE A 9 0.73 -1.91 -1.23
CA PHE A 9 2.16 -1.62 -1.05
C PHE A 9 2.51 -1.36 0.42
N VAL A 10 1.78 -0.47 1.10
CA VAL A 10 1.96 -0.19 2.54
C VAL A 10 1.76 -1.43 3.39
N ALA A 11 0.77 -2.27 3.08
CA ALA A 11 0.56 -3.52 3.81
C ALA A 11 1.76 -4.46 3.66
N VAL A 12 2.32 -4.62 2.45
CA VAL A 12 3.51 -5.45 2.22
C VAL A 12 4.72 -4.89 2.98
N CYS A 13 4.88 -3.57 3.04
CA CYS A 13 5.95 -2.94 3.83
C CYS A 13 5.88 -3.33 5.31
N LYS A 14 4.67 -3.41 5.88
CA LYS A 14 4.44 -3.76 7.30
C LYS A 14 4.74 -5.24 7.57
N TYR A 15 4.26 -6.14 6.73
CA TYR A 15 4.37 -7.59 6.96
C TYR A 15 5.66 -8.20 6.42
N LYS A 16 6.37 -7.53 5.51
CA LYS A 16 7.59 -8.00 4.82
C LYS A 16 7.45 -9.38 4.16
N ASN A 17 6.21 -9.81 3.89
CA ASN A 17 5.90 -11.11 3.33
C ASN A 17 4.59 -11.05 2.52
N ILE A 18 4.65 -11.35 1.23
CA ILE A 18 3.49 -11.24 0.32
C ILE A 18 2.37 -12.20 0.72
N SER A 19 2.67 -13.46 1.02
CA SER A 19 1.66 -14.47 1.35
C SER A 19 0.95 -14.15 2.67
N LYS A 20 1.70 -13.72 3.70
CA LYS A 20 1.14 -13.27 4.98
C LYS A 20 0.28 -12.01 4.79
N THR A 21 0.74 -11.07 3.97
CA THR A 21 -0.02 -9.84 3.67
C THR A 21 -1.33 -10.16 2.97
N ALA A 22 -1.31 -11.01 1.95
CA ALA A 22 -2.51 -11.38 1.19
C ALA A 22 -3.57 -12.02 2.09
N LYS A 23 -3.16 -12.91 3.00
CA LYS A 23 -4.04 -13.49 4.03
C LYS A 23 -4.64 -12.42 4.93
N SER A 24 -3.85 -11.45 5.41
CA SER A 24 -4.35 -10.36 6.26
C SER A 24 -5.32 -9.41 5.55
N LEU A 25 -5.26 -9.36 4.22
CA LEU A 25 -6.13 -8.53 3.39
C LEU A 25 -7.33 -9.32 2.82
N TYR A 26 -7.48 -10.61 3.17
CA TYR A 26 -8.50 -11.50 2.63
C TYR A 26 -8.53 -11.55 1.09
N ILE A 27 -7.35 -11.55 0.46
CA ILE A 27 -7.19 -11.66 -1.00
C ILE A 27 -6.22 -12.79 -1.36
N SER A 28 -6.21 -13.18 -2.64
CA SER A 28 -5.24 -14.16 -3.13
C SER A 28 -3.82 -13.54 -3.19
N GLN A 29 -2.81 -14.38 -2.94
CA GLN A 29 -1.41 -13.99 -3.11
C GLN A 29 -1.12 -13.48 -4.53
N GLN A 30 -1.74 -14.11 -5.54
CA GLN A 30 -1.56 -13.72 -6.94
C GLN A 30 -2.10 -12.31 -7.21
N ALA A 31 -3.27 -11.97 -6.67
CA ALA A 31 -3.84 -10.63 -6.80
C ALA A 31 -2.92 -9.57 -6.18
N LEU A 32 -2.38 -9.82 -4.98
CA LEU A 32 -1.45 -8.92 -4.32
C LEU A 32 -0.14 -8.77 -5.12
N SER A 33 0.46 -9.89 -5.53
CA SER A 33 1.70 -9.92 -6.32
C SER A 33 1.56 -9.16 -7.64
N THR A 34 0.45 -9.36 -8.36
CA THR A 34 0.16 -8.64 -9.61
C THR A 34 -0.01 -7.15 -9.36
N SER A 35 -0.71 -6.75 -8.30
CA SER A 35 -0.87 -5.33 -7.95
C SER A 35 0.47 -4.65 -7.65
N ILE A 36 1.35 -5.29 -6.86
CA ILE A 36 2.69 -4.76 -6.58
C ILE A 36 3.52 -4.66 -7.87
N LYS A 37 3.52 -5.70 -8.71
CA LYS A 37 4.24 -5.69 -10.00
C LYS A 37 3.74 -4.57 -10.93
N ASN A 38 2.43 -4.34 -10.96
CA ASN A 38 1.84 -3.28 -11.78
C ASN A 38 2.23 -1.90 -11.26
N LEU A 39 2.27 -1.71 -9.94
CA LEU A 39 2.76 -0.48 -9.32
C LEU A 39 4.24 -0.23 -9.67
N GLU A 40 5.10 -1.23 -9.51
CA GLU A 40 6.52 -1.16 -9.90
C GLU A 40 6.69 -0.81 -11.40
N LYS A 41 5.88 -1.43 -12.27
CA LYS A 41 5.90 -1.16 -13.72
C LYS A 41 5.50 0.28 -14.05
N LYS A 42 4.45 0.81 -13.40
CA LYS A 42 3.99 2.20 -13.58
C LYS A 42 5.05 3.21 -13.14
N LEU A 43 5.75 2.92 -12.04
CA LEU A 43 6.80 3.77 -11.48
C LEU A 43 8.17 3.54 -12.11
N LYS A 44 8.30 2.54 -13.00
CA LYS A 44 9.55 2.13 -13.64
C LYS A 44 10.70 1.87 -12.65
N THR A 45 10.37 1.38 -11.46
CA THR A 45 11.35 1.02 -10.42
C THR A 45 10.91 -0.21 -9.62
N LYS A 46 11.87 -0.88 -8.99
CA LYS A 46 11.62 -1.93 -8.00
C LYS A 46 11.42 -1.30 -6.64
N LEU A 47 10.32 -1.65 -5.99
CA LEU A 47 9.98 -1.21 -4.65
C LEU A 47 10.41 -2.25 -3.61
N PHE A 48 10.45 -3.52 -4.02
CA PHE A 48 10.92 -4.62 -3.18
C PHE A 48 12.01 -5.45 -3.83
N ARG A 49 12.93 -5.96 -3.00
CA ARG A 49 13.82 -7.08 -3.33
C ARG A 49 13.35 -8.35 -2.62
N ARG A 50 13.53 -9.50 -3.26
CA ARG A 50 13.25 -10.82 -2.67
C ARG A 50 14.37 -11.21 -1.72
N THR A 51 14.00 -11.84 -0.60
CA THR A 51 14.94 -12.45 0.35
C THR A 51 14.48 -13.86 0.68
N HIS A 52 15.32 -14.65 1.35
CA HIS A 52 14.96 -16.01 1.80
C HIS A 52 13.74 -16.04 2.73
N THR A 53 13.46 -14.95 3.44
CA THR A 53 12.38 -14.85 4.44
C THR A 53 11.17 -14.06 3.96
N GLY A 54 11.24 -13.45 2.77
CA GLY A 54 10.13 -12.67 2.21
C GLY A 54 10.59 -11.56 1.25
N VAL A 55 10.34 -10.32 1.66
CA VAL A 55 10.68 -9.13 0.87
C VAL A 55 11.21 -7.99 1.74
N GLU A 56 12.11 -7.20 1.17
CA GLU A 56 12.64 -5.99 1.78
C GLU A 56 12.48 -4.80 0.84
N LEU A 57 12.37 -3.60 1.39
CA LEU A 57 12.29 -2.37 0.60
C LEU A 57 13.63 -2.07 -0.08
N THR A 58 13.54 -1.60 -1.33
CA THR A 58 14.62 -0.88 -1.99
C THR A 58 14.68 0.57 -1.48
N ASN A 59 15.69 1.34 -1.89
CA ASN A 59 15.76 2.78 -1.57
C ASN A 59 14.52 3.53 -2.11
N ASP A 60 14.12 3.23 -3.35
CA ASP A 60 12.90 3.80 -3.95
C ASP A 60 11.64 3.37 -3.22
N GLY A 61 11.60 2.11 -2.76
CA GLY A 61 10.54 1.60 -1.89
C GLY A 61 10.45 2.36 -0.57
N MET A 62 11.58 2.63 0.09
CA MET A 62 11.61 3.41 1.33
C MET A 62 11.13 4.84 1.11
N TYR A 63 11.58 5.49 0.02
CA TYR A 63 11.14 6.83 -0.35
C TYR A 63 9.63 6.88 -0.60
N LEU A 64 9.11 5.94 -1.40
CA LEU A 64 7.67 5.86 -1.68
C LEU A 64 6.87 5.59 -0.40
N TYR A 65 7.34 4.70 0.47
CA TYR A 65 6.66 4.36 1.72
C TYR A 65 6.45 5.57 2.62
N GLN A 66 7.46 6.44 2.76
CA GLN A 66 7.35 7.68 3.53
C GLN A 66 6.28 8.63 2.96
N LYS A 67 6.25 8.81 1.63
CA LYS A 67 5.28 9.69 0.97
C LYS A 67 3.86 9.14 1.02
N VAL A 68 3.69 7.84 0.78
CA VAL A 68 2.38 7.20 0.72
C VAL A 68 1.72 7.11 2.09
N LYS A 69 2.48 6.94 3.19
CA LYS A 69 1.92 6.96 4.54
C LYS A 69 1.21 8.28 4.85
N LEU A 70 1.82 9.40 4.46
CA LEU A 70 1.25 10.74 4.66
C LEU A 70 0.01 10.93 3.77
N LEU A 71 0.12 10.57 2.49
CA LEU A 71 -0.98 10.68 1.54
C LEU A 71 -2.22 9.87 1.97
N LEU A 72 -2.03 8.63 2.43
CA LEU A 72 -3.16 7.80 2.87
C LEU A 72 -3.79 8.33 4.17
N SER A 73 -2.98 8.87 5.09
CA SER A 73 -3.50 9.50 6.30
C SER A 73 -4.35 10.72 5.98
N GLU A 74 -3.89 11.57 5.06
CA GLU A 74 -4.62 12.75 4.60
C GLU A 74 -5.92 12.34 3.89
N TYR A 75 -5.83 11.36 2.99
CA TYR A 75 -6.99 10.81 2.31
C TYR A 75 -8.05 10.30 3.29
N ASP A 76 -7.65 9.52 4.29
CA ASP A 76 -8.59 9.02 5.30
C ASP A 76 -9.15 10.16 6.18
N SER A 77 -8.36 11.22 6.48
CA SER A 77 -8.85 12.41 7.19
C SER A 77 -9.93 13.14 6.41
N ILE A 78 -9.68 13.45 5.13
CA ILE A 78 -10.63 14.14 4.25
C ILE A 78 -11.95 13.37 4.19
N CYS A 79 -11.90 12.05 4.02
CA CYS A 79 -13.11 11.23 4.03
C CYS A 79 -13.88 11.35 5.35
N ASN A 80 -13.18 11.28 6.49
CA ASN A 80 -13.80 11.40 7.81
C ASN A 80 -14.39 12.80 8.06
N ASP A 81 -13.71 13.85 7.61
CA ASP A 81 -14.15 15.23 7.79
C ASP A 81 -15.45 15.50 7.04
N ILE A 82 -15.60 14.94 5.83
CA ILE A 82 -16.86 14.99 5.10
C ILE A 82 -17.99 14.29 5.88
N TYR A 83 -17.75 13.08 6.42
CA TYR A 83 -18.77 12.39 7.23
C TYR A 83 -19.18 13.20 8.47
N ARG A 84 -18.20 13.82 9.14
CA ARG A 84 -18.44 14.68 10.31
C ARG A 84 -19.22 15.95 9.95
N PHE A 85 -18.89 16.58 8.82
CA PHE A 85 -19.60 17.75 8.33
C PHE A 85 -21.08 17.43 8.11
N TYR A 86 -21.41 16.34 7.39
CA TYR A 86 -22.80 15.93 7.19
C TYR A 86 -23.53 15.59 8.49
N ALA A 87 -22.87 14.92 9.44
CA ALA A 87 -23.44 14.58 10.73
C ALA A 87 -23.67 15.79 11.65
N SER A 88 -22.99 16.92 11.40
CA SER A 88 -23.15 18.16 12.19
C SER A 88 -24.26 19.09 11.66
N VAL A 89 -24.70 18.88 10.42
CA VAL A 89 -25.73 19.69 9.73
C VAL A 89 -27.09 18.98 9.72
N SER A 90 -27.13 17.70 10.10
CA SER A 90 -28.36 16.89 10.29
C SER A 90 -28.75 16.88 11.76
#